data_AF-A0A250JTB4-F1
#
_entry.id   AF-A0A250JTB4-F1
#
_cell.length_a   1.000
_cell.length_b   1.000
_cell.length_c   1.000
_cell.angle_alpha   90.00
_cell.angle_beta   90.00
_cell.angle_gamma   90.00
#
_symmetry.space_group_name_H-M   'P 1'
#
loop_
_entity.id
_entity.type
_entity.pdbx_description
1 polymer ?
#
loop_
_entity_poly.entity_id
_entity_poly.type
_entity_poly.pdbx_seq_one_letter_code
_entity_poly.pdbx_strand_id
1 'polypeptide(L)'
;MRTVDEWKAALRTALKEAMRTRSTHAAAALRETLAAIDNAEAPDLRGAPAAVGGAFAGSAGGLGSGEVTRLALTPEAVQAVVDREVQERRDAVALYEKLGKQDQADAVKAQLDVLLAL
;
A
#
# COMPACT_ATOMS: atom_id res chain seq x y z
N MET A 1 -11.18 14.81 10.20
CA MET A 1 -9.95 13.98 10.18
C MET A 1 -10.41 12.54 10.13
N ARG A 2 -9.99 11.79 9.11
CA ARG A 2 -10.47 10.42 8.89
C ARG A 2 -9.82 9.49 9.93
N THR A 3 -10.57 8.62 10.60
CA THR A 3 -10.00 7.64 11.55
C THR A 3 -9.20 6.55 10.82
N VAL A 4 -8.43 5.75 11.55
CA VAL A 4 -7.69 4.61 10.97
C VAL A 4 -8.63 3.64 10.25
N ASP A 5 -9.76 3.31 10.88
CA ASP A 5 -10.74 2.40 10.29
C ASP A 5 -11.40 2.98 9.05
N GLU A 6 -11.72 4.28 9.06
CA GLU A 6 -12.25 4.97 7.89
C GLU A 6 -11.22 5.00 6.75
N TRP A 7 -9.92 5.17 7.05
CA TRP A 7 -8.84 5.08 6.06
C TRP A 7 -8.75 3.69 5.44
N LYS A 8 -8.75 2.64 6.27
CA LYS A 8 -8.73 1.26 5.79
C LYS A 8 -9.99 0.92 5.01
N ALA A 9 -11.15 1.45 5.39
CA ALA A 9 -12.40 1.26 4.66
C ALA A 9 -12.36 1.93 3.28
N ALA A 10 -11.83 3.15 3.18
CA ALA A 10 -11.64 3.86 1.91
C ALA A 10 -10.69 3.10 0.98
N LEU A 11 -9.51 2.68 1.48
CA LEU A 11 -8.54 1.88 0.73
C LEU A 11 -9.13 0.56 0.23
N ARG A 12 -9.88 -0.17 1.07
CA ARG A 12 -10.55 -1.41 0.67
C ARG A 12 -11.64 -1.17 -0.38
N THR A 13 -12.34 -0.04 -0.28
CA THR A 13 -13.37 0.34 -1.26
C THR A 13 -12.73 0.66 -2.62
N ALA A 14 -11.68 1.48 -2.63
CA ALA A 14 -10.91 1.78 -3.82
C ALA A 14 -10.30 0.50 -4.42
N LEU A 15 -9.85 -0.45 -3.59
CA LEU A 15 -9.28 -1.71 -4.07
C LEU A 15 -10.32 -2.58 -4.79
N LYS A 16 -11.53 -2.68 -4.22
CA LYS A 16 -12.65 -3.38 -4.87
C LYS A 16 -12.96 -2.75 -6.23
N GLU A 17 -12.97 -1.43 -6.30
CA GLU A 17 -13.22 -0.68 -7.53
C GLU A 17 -12.11 -0.89 -8.58
N ALA A 18 -10.84 -0.82 -8.17
CA ALA A 18 -9.70 -1.10 -9.03
C ALA A 18 -9.71 -2.54 -9.58
N MET A 19 -10.09 -3.52 -8.75
CA MET A 19 -10.26 -4.91 -9.18
C MET A 19 -11.42 -5.05 -10.18
N ARG A 20 -12.54 -4.35 -9.96
CA ARG A 20 -13.71 -4.34 -10.85
C ARG A 20 -13.37 -3.78 -12.24
N THR A 21 -12.58 -2.72 -12.29
CA THR A 21 -12.11 -2.08 -13.53
C THR A 21 -10.87 -2.75 -14.13
N ARG A 22 -10.37 -3.82 -13.51
CA ARG A 22 -9.15 -4.54 -13.90
C ARG A 22 -7.91 -3.65 -13.95
N SER A 23 -7.89 -2.58 -13.15
CA SER A 23 -6.72 -1.71 -13.01
C SER A 23 -5.69 -2.38 -12.10
N THR A 24 -4.77 -3.15 -12.70
CA THR A 24 -3.76 -3.94 -11.99
C THR A 24 -2.79 -3.07 -11.21
N HIS A 25 -2.35 -1.95 -11.80
CA HIS A 25 -1.45 -0.99 -11.15
C HIS A 25 -2.12 -0.32 -9.95
N ALA A 26 -3.36 0.17 -10.09
CA ALA A 26 -4.09 0.76 -8.98
C ALA A 26 -4.32 -0.26 -7.85
N ALA A 27 -4.70 -1.50 -8.20
CA ALA A 27 -4.89 -2.56 -7.21
C ALA A 27 -3.59 -2.95 -6.49
N ALA A 28 -2.43 -2.88 -7.17
CA ALA A 28 -1.14 -3.13 -6.53
C ALA A 28 -0.81 -2.03 -5.50
N ALA A 29 -0.91 -0.76 -5.89
CA ALA A 29 -0.63 0.38 -5.01
C ALA A 29 -1.51 0.41 -3.76
N LEU A 30 -2.81 0.11 -3.92
CA LEU A 30 -3.75 0.06 -2.79
C LEU A 30 -3.47 -1.09 -1.82
N ARG A 31 -3.04 -2.27 -2.33
CA ARG A 31 -2.62 -3.38 -1.46
C ARG A 31 -1.34 -3.08 -0.72
N GLU A 32 -0.37 -2.48 -1.40
CA GLU A 32 0.90 -2.06 -0.80
C GLU A 32 0.68 -1.02 0.31
N THR A 33 -0.18 -0.03 0.06
CA THR A 33 -0.54 0.98 1.06
C THR A 33 -1.25 0.37 2.27
N LEU A 34 -2.19 -0.57 2.05
CA LEU A 34 -2.83 -1.32 3.14
C LEU A 34 -1.80 -2.11 3.96
N ALA A 35 -0.86 -2.81 3.29
CA ALA A 35 0.19 -3.55 3.96
C ALA A 35 1.14 -2.63 4.75
N ALA A 36 1.47 -1.44 4.23
CA ALA A 36 2.29 -0.46 4.94
C ALA A 36 1.60 0.03 6.23
N ILE A 37 0.28 0.27 6.19
CA ILE A 37 -0.50 0.63 7.38
C ILE A 37 -0.55 -0.54 8.37
N ASP A 38 -0.83 -1.76 7.90
CA ASP A 38 -0.88 -2.94 8.76
C ASP A 38 0.50 -3.23 9.41
N ASN A 39 1.60 -3.00 8.68
CA ASN A 39 2.96 -3.09 9.22
C ASN A 39 3.26 -1.99 10.25
N ALA A 40 2.72 -0.79 10.08
CA ALA A 40 2.87 0.30 11.05
C ALA A 40 2.06 0.06 12.34
N GLU A 41 0.99 -0.75 12.28
CA GLU A 41 0.27 -1.24 13.46
C GLU A 41 0.95 -2.44 14.13
N ALA A 42 1.83 -3.13 13.40
CA ALA A 42 2.53 -4.29 13.93
C ALA A 42 3.56 -3.85 14.99
N PRO A 43 3.66 -4.57 16.12
CA PRO A 43 4.78 -4.43 17.03
C PRO A 43 6.09 -4.68 16.29
N ASP A 44 7.18 -3.97 16.62
CA ASP A 44 8.51 -4.08 15.98
C ASP A 44 9.11 -5.49 16.19
N LEU A 45 8.63 -6.47 15.42
CA LEU A 45 9.23 -7.79 15.27
C LEU A 45 10.38 -7.66 14.27
N ARG A 46 11.44 -6.96 14.66
CA ARG A 46 12.67 -6.84 13.87
C ARG A 46 13.16 -8.24 13.45
N GLY A 47 12.88 -8.62 12.21
CA GLY A 47 13.37 -9.91 11.69
C GLY A 47 12.77 -10.48 10.41
N ALA A 48 11.85 -9.82 9.70
CA ALA A 48 11.37 -10.35 8.42
C ALA A 48 12.12 -9.70 7.24
N PRO A 49 12.88 -10.48 6.42
CA PRO A 49 13.60 -9.91 5.29
C PRO A 49 12.61 -9.46 4.21
N ALA A 50 12.84 -8.26 3.69
CA ALA A 50 12.20 -7.77 2.47
C ALA A 50 12.76 -8.53 1.25
N ALA A 51 11.92 -9.24 0.50
CA ALA A 51 12.19 -9.64 -0.88
C ALA A 51 10.89 -10.16 -1.55
N VAL A 52 10.33 -9.47 -2.55
CA VAL A 52 10.65 -9.52 -3.99
C VAL A 52 9.79 -10.56 -4.73
N GLY A 53 9.15 -10.12 -5.81
CA GLY A 53 8.17 -10.87 -6.58
C GLY A 53 8.67 -12.21 -7.15
N GLY A 54 7.72 -13.13 -7.29
CA GLY A 54 7.93 -14.44 -7.89
C GLY A 54 6.95 -15.43 -7.29
N ALA A 55 6.19 -16.11 -8.15
CA ALA A 55 5.25 -17.17 -7.76
C ALA A 55 5.90 -18.20 -6.83
N PHE A 56 5.13 -18.82 -5.93
CA PHE A 56 4.95 -20.27 -5.78
C PHE A 56 4.11 -20.60 -4.54
N ALA A 57 3.53 -21.80 -4.59
CA ALA A 57 2.46 -22.31 -3.76
C ALA A 57 2.88 -22.80 -2.36
N GLY A 58 1.91 -22.76 -1.45
CA GLY A 58 1.72 -23.73 -0.37
C GLY A 58 2.56 -23.54 0.88
N SER A 59 1.88 -23.38 2.03
CA SER A 59 2.19 -24.10 3.28
C SER A 59 1.15 -23.77 4.34
N ALA A 60 0.64 -24.82 4.97
CA ALA A 60 -0.33 -24.80 6.05
C ALA A 60 0.31 -24.50 7.41
N GLY A 61 -0.55 -24.11 8.37
CA GLY A 61 -0.38 -24.43 9.79
C GLY A 61 0.36 -23.39 10.63
N GLY A 62 -0.31 -22.90 11.67
CA GLY A 62 0.36 -22.11 12.71
C GLY A 62 -0.60 -21.26 13.53
N LEU A 63 -1.37 -21.89 14.41
CA LEU A 63 -2.02 -21.22 15.53
C LEU A 63 -0.99 -20.44 16.35
N GLY A 64 -1.29 -19.18 16.64
CA GLY A 64 -0.47 -18.34 17.49
C GLY A 64 -1.28 -17.14 17.94
N SER A 65 -2.17 -17.36 18.90
CA SER A 65 -2.84 -16.31 19.67
C SER A 65 -1.80 -15.52 20.46
N GLY A 66 -1.12 -14.60 19.78
CA GLY A 66 -0.29 -13.57 20.37
C GLY A 66 -1.05 -12.26 20.23
N GLU A 67 -1.91 -11.96 21.19
CA GLU A 67 -2.53 -10.64 21.34
C GLU A 67 -1.43 -9.66 21.76
N VAL A 68 -0.55 -9.33 20.83
CA VAL A 68 0.44 -8.28 21.02
C VAL A 68 -0.31 -6.97 20.86
N THR A 69 -0.28 -6.16 21.90
CA THR A 69 -0.90 -4.83 21.95
C THR A 69 -0.50 -4.06 20.69
N ARG A 70 -1.41 -3.97 19.71
CA ARG A 70 -1.25 -3.13 18.52
C ARG A 70 -0.90 -1.73 19.03
N LEU A 71 0.21 -1.17 18.56
CA LEU A 71 0.43 0.26 18.70
C LEU A 71 -0.76 0.91 18.01
N ALA A 72 -1.58 1.65 18.77
CA ALA A 72 -2.71 2.35 18.20
C ALA A 72 -2.16 3.42 17.25
N LEU A 73 -2.05 3.06 15.97
CA LEU A 73 -1.58 3.96 14.94
C LEU A 73 -2.50 5.18 14.96
N THR A 74 -1.95 6.38 15.08
CA THR A 74 -2.80 7.56 15.09
C THR A 74 -3.29 7.85 13.66
N PRO A 75 -4.43 8.51 13.49
CA PRO A 75 -4.89 8.84 12.14
C PRO A 75 -3.89 9.73 11.36
N GLU A 76 -3.09 10.54 12.04
CA GLU A 76 -2.00 11.32 11.46
C GLU A 76 -0.86 10.44 10.95
N ALA A 77 -0.56 9.34 11.65
CA ALA A 77 0.44 8.38 11.19
C ALA A 77 -0.03 7.64 9.92
N VAL A 78 -1.32 7.31 9.82
CA VAL A 78 -1.90 6.77 8.57
C VAL A 78 -1.80 7.78 7.43
N GLN A 79 -2.16 9.04 7.68
CA GLN A 79 -2.01 10.11 6.69
C GLN A 79 -0.56 10.24 6.22
N ALA A 80 0.41 10.24 7.14
CA ALA A 80 1.83 10.32 6.81
C ALA A 80 2.31 9.14 5.95
N VAL A 81 1.77 7.93 6.18
CA VAL A 81 2.04 6.78 5.31
C VAL A 81 1.50 7.04 3.90
N VAL A 82 0.24 7.46 3.77
CA VAL A 82 -0.36 7.76 2.45
C VAL A 82 0.41 8.88 1.73
N ASP A 83 0.78 9.95 2.44
CA ASP A 83 1.54 11.07 1.87
C ASP A 83 2.92 10.63 1.37
N ARG A 84 3.60 9.75 2.12
CA ARG A 84 4.87 9.15 1.69
C ARG A 84 4.67 8.32 0.41
N GLU A 85 3.67 7.45 0.36
CA GLU A 85 3.36 6.62 -0.80
C GLU A 85 3.02 7.46 -2.05
N VAL A 86 2.36 8.61 -1.86
CA VAL A 86 2.08 9.60 -2.91
C VAL A 86 3.38 10.25 -3.39
N GLN A 87 4.25 10.68 -2.48
CA GLN A 87 5.50 11.35 -2.84
C GLN A 87 6.45 10.40 -3.59
N GLU A 88 6.60 9.16 -3.14
CA GLU A 88 7.43 8.16 -3.80
C GLU A 88 6.97 7.90 -5.25
N ARG A 89 5.66 7.88 -5.49
CA ARG A 89 5.10 7.74 -6.85
C ARG A 89 5.30 8.98 -7.70
N ARG A 90 5.20 10.19 -7.13
CA ARG A 90 5.54 11.43 -7.84
C ARG A 90 7.00 11.44 -8.30
N ASP A 91 7.91 11.05 -7.41
CA ASP A 91 9.33 10.97 -7.71
C ASP A 91 9.62 9.93 -8.80
N ALA A 92 8.96 8.77 -8.73
CA ALA A 92 9.07 7.73 -9.74
C ALA A 92 8.53 8.17 -11.12
N VAL A 93 7.38 8.86 -11.17
CA VAL A 93 6.85 9.45 -12.42
C VAL A 93 7.87 10.41 -13.02
N ALA A 94 8.36 11.37 -12.23
CA ALA A 94 9.34 12.35 -12.69
C ALA A 94 10.63 11.70 -13.20
N LEU A 95 11.07 10.61 -12.55
CA LEU A 95 12.22 9.83 -12.99
C LEU A 95 11.96 9.13 -14.33
N TYR A 96 10.81 8.45 -14.48
CA TYR A 96 10.49 7.74 -15.73
C TYR A 96 10.30 8.70 -16.90
N GLU A 97 9.68 9.86 -16.69
CA GLU A 97 9.55 10.91 -17.70
C GLU A 97 10.93 11.41 -18.16
N LYS A 98 11.84 11.70 -17.22
CA LYS A 98 13.23 12.10 -17.54
C LYS A 98 13.99 11.04 -18.33
N LEU A 99 13.70 9.76 -18.08
CA LEU A 99 14.32 8.63 -18.78
C LEU A 99 13.63 8.29 -20.12
N GLY A 100 12.60 9.04 -20.53
CA GLY A 100 11.84 8.77 -21.76
C GLY A 100 10.97 7.50 -21.68
N LYS A 101 10.73 6.98 -20.48
CA LYS A 101 10.00 5.73 -20.21
C LYS A 101 8.51 6.02 -20.00
N GLN A 102 7.83 6.43 -21.07
CA GLN A 102 6.44 6.93 -20.99
C GLN A 102 5.46 5.86 -20.50
N ASP A 103 5.55 4.62 -20.99
CA ASP A 103 4.66 3.54 -20.54
C ASP A 103 4.76 3.27 -19.03
N GLN A 104 5.98 3.31 -18.48
CA GLN A 104 6.19 3.16 -17.04
C GLN A 104 5.71 4.40 -16.26
N ALA A 105 5.92 5.60 -16.79
CA ALA A 105 5.42 6.82 -16.19
C ALA A 105 3.88 6.79 -16.10
N ASP A 106 3.19 6.37 -17.17
CA ASP A 106 1.73 6.27 -17.21
C ASP A 106 1.21 5.19 -16.26
N ALA A 107 1.91 4.06 -16.17
CA ALA A 107 1.59 3.02 -15.20
C ALA A 107 1.67 3.52 -13.75
N VAL A 108 2.68 4.33 -13.42
CA VAL A 108 2.81 4.92 -12.07
C VAL A 108 1.85 6.09 -11.85
N LYS A 109 1.52 6.88 -12.88
CA LYS A 109 0.47 7.91 -12.80
C LYS A 109 -0.87 7.30 -12.42
N ALA A 110 -1.25 6.16 -13.01
CA ALA A 110 -2.47 5.46 -12.63
C ALA A 110 -2.48 5.02 -11.15
N GLN A 111 -1.32 4.73 -10.57
CA GLN A 111 -1.19 4.45 -9.12
C GLN A 111 -1.31 5.72 -8.29
N LEU A 112 -0.67 6.80 -8.73
CA LEU A 112 -0.71 8.09 -8.05
C LEU A 112 -2.15 8.64 -8.02
N ASP A 113 -2.86 8.57 -9.14
CA ASP A 113 -4.23 9.08 -9.27
C ASP A 113 -5.19 8.39 -8.30
N VAL A 114 -5.05 7.07 -8.12
CA VAL A 114 -5.92 6.35 -7.18
C VAL A 114 -5.62 6.69 -5.72
N LEU A 115 -4.36 6.97 -5.37
CA LEU A 115 -4.00 7.39 -4.01
C LEU A 115 -4.45 8.82 -3.71
N LEU A 116 -4.37 9.72 -4.70
CA LEU A 116 -4.84 11.11 -4.57
C LEU A 116 -6.37 11.22 -4.47
N ALA A 117 -7.10 10.19 -4.92
CA ALA A 117 -8.55 10.14 -4.86
C ALA A 117 -9.11 9.59 -3.54
N LEU A 118 -8.25 9.16 -2.60
CA LEU A 118 -8.65 8.65 -1.28
C LEU A 118 -9.10 9.77 -0.34
#